data_AF-A0A258B6U3-F1
#
_entry.id   AF-A0A258B6U3-F1
#
_cell.length_a   1.000
_cell.length_b   1.000
_cell.length_c   1.000
_cell.angle_alpha   90.00
_cell.angle_beta   90.00
_cell.angle_gamma   90.00
#
_symmetry.space_group_name_H-M   'P 1'
#
loop_
_entity.id
_entity.type
_entity.pdbx_description
1 polymer ?
#
loop_
_entity_poly.entity_id
_entity_poly.type
_entity_poly.pdbx_seq_one_letter_code
_entity_poly.pdbx_strand_id
1 'polypeptide(L)' 'MEFKTLAGRVGMDNAALDSCLKNETLFKKVRDRMEKSIQADKVEGTPTFFVNGVRLDGETELADFDAAISGAQKSKKKSS' A
#
# COMPACT_ATOMS: atom_id res chain seq x y z
N MET A 1 1.63 25.47 -0.17
CA MET A 1 0.21 25.46 -0.59
C MET A 1 -0.10 24.30 -1.53
N GLU A 2 0.84 23.84 -2.37
CA GLU A 2 0.68 22.70 -3.29
C GLU A 2 -0.01 21.45 -2.71
N PHE A 3 0.44 20.97 -1.55
CA PHE A 3 -0.15 19.76 -0.94
C PHE A 3 -1.61 19.94 -0.54
N LYS A 4 -2.00 21.14 -0.07
CA LYS A 4 -3.41 21.46 0.26
C LYS A 4 -4.26 21.50 -1.01
N THR A 5 -3.73 22.05 -2.10
CA THR A 5 -4.40 22.04 -3.41
C THR A 5 -4.62 20.62 -3.93
N LEU A 6 -3.63 19.74 -3.79
CA LEU A 6 -3.79 18.33 -4.16
C LEU A 6 -4.86 17.63 -3.31
N ALA A 7 -4.84 17.83 -1.98
CA ALA A 7 -5.83 17.28 -1.07
C ALA A 7 -7.27 17.77 -1.39
N GLY A 8 -7.42 19.05 -1.72
CA GLY A 8 -8.70 19.61 -2.17
C GLY A 8 -9.23 18.96 -3.45
N ARG A 9 -8.36 18.63 -4.40
CA ARG A 9 -8.74 17.93 -5.65
C ARG A 9 -9.30 16.53 -5.41
N VAL A 10 -8.94 15.89 -4.30
CA VAL A 10 -9.47 14.58 -3.89
C VAL A 10 -10.60 14.70 -2.85
N GLY A 11 -11.16 15.90 -2.66
CA GLY A 11 -12.34 16.15 -1.82
C GLY A 11 -12.04 16.39 -0.34
N MET A 12 -10.78 16.61 0.03
CA MET A 12 -10.38 16.83 1.43
C MET A 12 -10.25 18.33 1.72
N ASP A 13 -10.98 18.84 2.71
CA ASP A 13 -10.86 20.25 3.10
C ASP A 13 -9.58 20.52 3.93
N ASN A 14 -9.23 21.81 4.04
CA ASN A 14 -8.00 22.24 4.71
C ASN A 14 -7.97 21.91 6.21
N ALA A 15 -9.10 21.96 6.91
CA ALA A 15 -9.16 21.68 8.34
C ALA A 15 -9.00 20.19 8.61
N ALA A 16 -9.65 19.34 7.81
CA ALA A 16 -9.48 17.89 7.83
C ALA A 16 -8.03 17.50 7.55
N LEU A 17 -7.38 18.16 6.59
CA LEU A 17 -5.96 17.95 6.29
C LEU A 17 -5.04 18.36 7.44
N ASP A 18 -5.25 19.54 8.01
CA ASP A 18 -4.44 20.02 9.13
C ASP A 18 -4.62 19.12 10.37
N SER A 19 -5.84 18.61 10.61
CA SER A 19 -6.11 17.64 11.68
C SER A 19 -5.39 16.30 11.42
N CYS A 20 -5.46 15.79 10.19
CA CYS A 20 -4.78 14.55 9.81
C CYS A 20 -3.25 14.64 10.00
N LEU A 21 -2.63 15.73 9.52
CA LEU A 21 -1.18 15.93 9.61
C LEU A 21 -0.67 16.08 11.04
N LYS A 22 -1.50 16.59 11.96
CA LYS A 22 -1.15 16.76 13.38
C LYS A 22 -1.48 15.54 14.24
N ASN A 23 -2.10 14.51 13.66
CA ASN A 23 -2.54 13.35 14.41
C ASN A 23 -1.38 12.37 14.62
N GLU A 24 -0.76 12.44 15.80
CA GLU A 24 0.36 11.56 16.19
C GLU A 24 -0.01 10.07 16.18
N THR A 25 -1.27 9.72 16.47
CA THR A 25 -1.73 8.33 16.42
C THR A 25 -1.72 7.80 14.98
N LEU A 26 -2.17 8.60 14.01
CA LEU A 26 -2.11 8.22 12.60
C LEU A 26 -0.66 8.14 12.12
N PHE A 27 0.18 9.10 12.52
CA PHE A 27 1.61 9.06 12.19
C PHE A 27 2.30 7.80 12.72
N LYS A 28 2.02 7.41 13.97
CA LYS A 28 2.53 6.16 14.53
C LYS A 28 2.07 4.95 13.72
N LYS A 29 0.80 4.87 13.33
CA LYS A 29 0.28 3.77 12.51
C LYS A 29 0.99 3.65 11.15
N VAL A 30 1.30 4.78 10.50
CA VAL A 30 2.06 4.79 9.24
C VAL A 30 3.48 4.24 9.45
N ARG A 31 4.16 4.69 10.52
CA ARG A 31 5.51 4.21 10.88
C ARG A 31 5.50 2.71 11.22
N ASP A 32 4.60 2.27 12.08
CA ASP A 32 4.50 0.87 12.49
C ASP A 32 4.24 -0.05 11.28
N ARG A 33 3.43 0.41 10.31
CA ARG A 33 3.22 -0.31 9.05
C ARG A 33 4.52 -0.43 8.25
N MET A 34 5.24 0.68 8.08
CA MET A 34 6.52 0.69 7.35
C MET A 34 7.54 -0.25 8.00
N GLU A 35 7.72 -0.15 9.33
CA GLU A 35 8.63 -1.00 10.09
C GLU A 35 8.27 -2.48 9.96
N LYS A 36 6.97 -2.81 10.07
CA LYS A 36 6.50 -4.19 9.86
C LYS A 36 6.84 -4.70 8.46
N SER A 37 6.61 -3.89 7.41
CA SER A 37 6.93 -4.31 6.04
C SER A 37 8.42 -4.56 5.82
N ILE A 38 9.29 -3.77 6.45
CA ILE A 38 10.75 -3.98 6.40
C ILE A 38 11.15 -5.23 7.20
N GLN A 39 10.68 -5.35 8.44
CA GLN A 39 11.18 -6.36 9.37
C GLN A 39 10.56 -7.73 9.16
N ALA A 40 9.24 -7.80 8.99
CA ALA A 40 8.50 -9.05 8.86
C ALA A 40 8.44 -9.50 7.39
N ASP A 41 8.07 -8.59 6.49
CA ASP A 41 7.83 -8.93 5.08
C ASP A 41 9.10 -8.81 4.21
N LYS A 42 10.21 -8.34 4.80
CA LYS A 42 11.51 -8.16 4.15
C LYS A 42 11.43 -7.30 2.88
N VAL A 43 10.59 -6.27 2.89
CA VAL A 43 10.53 -5.29 1.81
C VAL A 43 11.79 -4.44 1.85
N GLU A 44 12.53 -4.41 0.74
CA GLU A 44 13.82 -3.70 0.62
C GLU A 44 13.72 -2.45 -0.25
N GLY A 45 12.62 -2.27 -0.99
CA GLY A 45 12.41 -1.14 -1.88
C GLY A 45 10.96 -0.97 -2.27
N THR A 46 10.67 0.11 -2.99
CA THR A 46 9.32 0.38 -3.53
C THR A 46 9.40 0.60 -5.04
N PRO A 47 8.41 0.15 -5.82
CA PRO A 47 7.22 -0.56 -5.35
C PRO A 47 7.49 -2.05 -5.06
N THR A 48 6.79 -2.61 -4.07
CA THR A 48 6.68 -4.06 -3.82
C THR A 48 5.21 -4.38 -3.59
N PHE A 49 4.71 -5.43 -4.23
CA PHE A 49 3.33 -5.88 -4.14
C PHE A 49 3.26 -7.30 -3.60
N PHE A 50 2.15 -7.60 -2.93
CA PHE A 50 1.83 -8.95 -2.47
C PHE A 50 0.45 -9.34 -2.96
N VAL A 51 0.36 -10.39 -3.78
CA VAL A 51 -0.90 -10.96 -4.29
C VAL A 51 -1.12 -12.31 -3.63
N ASN A 52 -1.93 -12.35 -2.56
CA ASN A 52 -2.18 -13.54 -1.74
C ASN A 52 -0.90 -14.30 -1.34
N GLY A 53 0.15 -13.57 -0.95
CA GLY A 53 1.44 -14.15 -0.55
C GLY A 53 2.47 -14.28 -1.68
N VAL A 54 2.08 -14.09 -2.94
CA VAL A 54 3.03 -13.96 -4.06
C VAL A 54 3.62 -12.56 -4.04
N ARG A 55 4.94 -12.45 -3.88
CA ARG A 55 5.67 -11.18 -3.87
C ARG A 55 6.08 -10.78 -5.29
N LEU A 56 5.86 -9.52 -5.64
CA LEU A 56 6.33 -8.88 -6.86
C LEU A 56 7.17 -7.66 -6.46
N ASP A 57 8.43 -7.62 -6.85
CA ASP A 57 9.38 -6.57 -6.47
C ASP A 57 9.71 -5.64 -7.63
N GLY A 58 9.81 -4.36 -7.32
CA GLY A 58 10.18 -3.32 -8.27
C GLY A 58 9.11 -3.06 -9.32
N GLU A 59 9.53 -2.39 -10.38
CA GLU A 59 8.71 -2.16 -11.56
C GLU A 59 8.62 -3.46 -12.37
N THR A 60 7.51 -4.19 -12.20
CA THR A 60 7.21 -5.44 -12.92
C THR A 60 6.18 -5.19 -14.03
N GLU A 61 6.08 -6.08 -15.00
CA GLU A 61 5.14 -5.93 -16.12
C GLU A 61 3.71 -6.27 -15.71
N LEU A 62 2.71 -5.73 -16.43
CA LEU A 62 1.29 -6.04 -16.19
C LEU A 62 0.99 -7.54 -16.31
N ALA A 63 1.70 -8.25 -17.17
CA ALA A 63 1.56 -9.70 -17.33
C ALA A 63 1.91 -10.47 -16.03
N ASP A 64 2.88 -9.97 -15.24
CA ASP A 64 3.27 -10.58 -13.97
C ASP A 64 2.16 -10.42 -12.93
N PHE A 65 1.49 -9.27 -12.91
CA PHE A 65 0.30 -9.06 -12.08
C PHE A 65 -0.85 -9.97 -12.49
N ASP A 66 -1.14 -10.08 -13.79
CA ASP A 66 -2.19 -10.97 -14.31
C ASP A 66 -1.93 -12.43 -13.92
N ALA A 67 -0.68 -12.87 -14.02
CA ALA A 67 -0.27 -14.20 -13.61
C ALA A 67 -0.44 -14.42 -12.09
N ALA A 68 0.01 -13.47 -11.27
CA ALA A 68 -0.10 -13.54 -9.82
C ALA A 68 -1.58 -13.55 -9.35
N ILE A 69 -2.42 -12.71 -9.94
CA ILE A 69 -3.86 -12.63 -9.63
C ILE A 69 -4.57 -13.92 -10.09
N SER A 70 -4.30 -14.39 -11.30
CA SER A 70 -4.88 -15.63 -11.82
C SER A 70 -4.48 -16.83 -10.97
N GLY A 71 -3.23 -16.88 -10.51
CA GLY A 71 -2.76 -17.90 -9.57
C GLY A 71 -3.51 -17.86 -8.24
N ALA A 72 -3.67 -16.66 -7.68
CA ALA A 72 -4.40 -16.42 -6.43
C ALA A 72 -5.90 -16.77 -6.51
N GLN A 73 -6.54 -16.59 -7.67
CA GLN A 73 -7.93 -16.99 -7.88
C GLN A 73 -8.09 -18.52 -7.95
N LYS A 74 -7.11 -19.22 -8.56
CA LYS A 74 -7.12 -20.69 -8.66
C LYS A 74 -6.89 -21.38 -7.32
N SER A 75 -6.02 -20.83 -6.46
CA SER A 75 -5.73 -21.41 -5.14
C SER A 75 -6.93 -21.38 -4.19
N LYS A 76 -7.79 -20.35 -4.25
CA LYS A 76 -9.06 -20.32 -3.50
C LYS A 76 -10.05 -21.43 -3.88
N LYS A 77 -9.99 -21.94 -5.12
CA LYS A 77 -10.90 -23.00 -5.61
C LYS A 77 -10.49 -24.42 -5.18
N LYS A 78 -9.24 -24.63 -4.73
CA LYS A 78 -8.72 -25.95 -4.31
C LYS A 78 -8.80 -26.21 -2.80
N SER A 79 -9.22 -25.22 -2.01
CA SER A 79 -9.25 -25.25 -0.54
C SER A 79 -10.67 -25.49 0.02
N SER A 80 -11.63 -25.88 -0.83
CA SER A 80 -13.01 -26.19 -0.43
C SER A 80 -13.40 -27.58 -0.90
#